data_AF-A0A7J3Z8B7-F1
#
_entry.id   AF-A0A7J3Z8B7-F1
#
_cell.length_a   1.000
_cell.length_b   1.000
_cell.length_c   1.000
_cell.angle_alpha   90.00
_cell.angle_beta   90.00
_cell.angle_gamma   90.00
#
_symmetry.space_group_name_H-M   'P 1'
#
loop_
_entity.id
_entity.type
_entity.pdbx_description
1 polymer ?
#
loop_
_entity_poly.entity_id
_entity_poly.type
_entity_poly.pdbx_seq_one_letter_code
_entity_poly.pdbx_strand_id
1 'polypeptide(L)'
;MSNKDLEVKKEVLKELLKAIHRGVSPSELKARFREVLASISPVEIPLIEQELVKEGVSVSDILKLCDLHVELFREFLASRELAGVPRGHPIELLMKENEWILRQAEALGVYAQTLLNTSSLDT
;
A
#
# COMPACT_ATOMS: atom_id res chain seq x y z
N MET A 1 22.86 -5.54 -11.30
CA MET A 1 22.31 -4.19 -11.08
C MET A 1 23.33 -3.41 -10.26
N SER A 2 23.69 -2.20 -10.69
CA SER A 2 24.83 -1.46 -10.13
C SER A 2 24.45 -0.84 -8.79
N ASN A 3 25.33 -0.96 -7.79
CA ASN A 3 25.18 -0.37 -6.46
C ASN A 3 24.89 1.15 -6.50
N LYS A 4 25.28 1.80 -7.60
CA LYS A 4 25.11 3.23 -7.86
C LYS A 4 23.65 3.64 -8.14
N ASP A 5 22.86 2.78 -8.77
CA ASP A 5 21.46 3.09 -9.11
C ASP A 5 20.57 3.07 -7.87
N LEU A 6 20.89 2.18 -6.92
CA LEU A 6 20.19 2.07 -5.65
C LEU A 6 20.41 3.30 -4.79
N GLU A 7 21.65 3.81 -4.71
CA GLU A 7 21.97 5.04 -3.99
C GLU A 7 21.26 6.27 -4.57
N VAL A 8 21.17 6.39 -5.91
CA VAL A 8 20.42 7.47 -6.54
C VAL A 8 18.93 7.40 -6.19
N LYS A 9 18.33 6.19 -6.23
CA LYS A 9 16.93 6.00 -5.85
C LYS A 9 16.67 6.31 -4.39
N LYS A 10 17.59 5.92 -3.48
CA LYS A 10 17.52 6.26 -2.06
C LYS A 10 17.53 7.77 -1.83
N GLU A 11 18.44 8.49 -2.49
CA GLU A 11 18.55 9.94 -2.32
C GLU A 11 17.30 10.67 -2.83
N VAL A 12 16.73 10.21 -3.95
CA VAL A 12 15.47 10.75 -4.46
C VAL A 12 14.31 10.47 -3.52
N LEU A 13 14.25 9.27 -2.93
CA LEU A 13 13.23 8.94 -1.93
C LEU A 13 13.38 9.86 -0.71
N LYS A 14 14.61 10.05 -0.19
CA LYS A 14 14.90 10.98 0.92
C LYS A 14 14.44 12.40 0.64
N GLU A 15 14.70 12.93 -0.56
CA GLU A 15 14.25 14.27 -0.93
C GLU A 15 12.72 14.38 -1.01
N LEU A 16 12.04 13.32 -1.47
CA LEU A 16 10.58 13.24 -1.44
C LEU A 16 10.05 13.21 0.02
N LEU A 17 10.70 12.45 0.92
CA LEU A 17 10.36 12.43 2.35
C LEU A 17 10.44 13.83 2.97
N LYS A 18 11.54 14.54 2.72
CA LYS A 18 11.75 15.91 3.21
C LYS A 18 10.74 16.89 2.61
N ALA A 19 10.37 16.72 1.34
CA ALA A 19 9.38 17.58 0.69
C ALA A 19 7.98 17.42 1.31
N ILE A 20 7.57 16.20 1.63
CA ILE A 20 6.30 15.92 2.33
C ILE A 20 6.32 16.53 3.74
N HIS A 21 7.44 16.42 4.44
CA HIS A 21 7.61 17.01 5.77
C HIS A 21 7.56 18.55 5.78
N ARG A 22 7.92 19.19 4.66
CA ARG A 22 7.81 20.65 4.46
C ARG A 22 6.37 21.12 4.17
N GLY A 23 5.38 20.22 4.19
CA GLY A 23 3.97 20.56 3.98
C GLY A 23 3.58 20.72 2.51
N VAL A 24 4.40 20.24 1.58
CA VAL A 24 4.04 20.20 0.16
C VAL A 24 2.88 19.22 -0.03
N SER A 25 1.90 19.61 -0.86
CA SER A 25 0.70 18.82 -1.04
C SER A 25 1.02 17.43 -1.63
N PRO A 26 0.41 16.35 -1.10
CA PRO A 26 0.60 15.01 -1.64
C PRO A 26 0.24 14.89 -3.13
N SER A 27 -0.67 15.73 -3.64
CA SER A 27 -1.09 15.75 -5.04
C SER A 27 0.01 16.25 -5.98
N GLU A 28 0.77 17.28 -5.60
CA GLU A 28 1.89 17.81 -6.39
C GLU A 28 3.07 16.84 -6.43
N LEU A 29 3.28 16.08 -5.35
CA LEU A 29 4.35 15.09 -5.29
C LEU A 29 3.96 13.75 -5.93
N LYS A 30 2.66 13.48 -6.11
CA LYS A 30 2.11 12.20 -6.62
C LYS A 30 2.75 11.77 -7.95
N ALA A 31 2.95 12.70 -8.89
CA ALA A 31 3.54 12.40 -10.20
C ALA A 31 5.02 11.97 -10.09
N ARG A 32 5.81 12.73 -9.33
CA ARG A 32 7.24 12.45 -9.11
C ARG A 32 7.44 11.19 -8.27
N PHE A 33 6.54 10.96 -7.30
CA PHE A 33 6.52 9.75 -6.47
C PHE A 33 6.19 8.51 -7.30
N ARG A 34 5.25 8.60 -8.26
CA ARG A 34 4.94 7.50 -9.20
C ARG A 34 6.12 7.13 -10.07
N GLU A 35 6.83 8.09 -10.66
CA GLU A 35 8.00 7.79 -11.51
C GLU A 35 9.08 7.05 -10.72
N VAL A 36 9.32 7.46 -9.48
CA VAL A 36 10.32 6.84 -8.61
C VAL A 36 9.89 5.45 -8.18
N LEU A 37 8.64 5.27 -7.73
CA LEU A 37 8.09 3.95 -7.37
C LEU A 37 8.03 3.00 -8.57
N ALA A 38 7.71 3.49 -9.77
CA ALA A 38 7.70 2.67 -10.98
C ALA A 38 9.09 2.11 -11.33
N SER A 39 10.15 2.79 -10.89
CA SER A 39 11.53 2.36 -11.08
C SER A 39 12.04 1.42 -9.97
N ILE A 40 11.33 1.30 -8.85
CA ILE A 40 11.73 0.52 -7.67
C ILE A 40 10.96 -0.81 -7.66
N SER A 41 11.67 -1.92 -7.45
CA SER A 41 11.04 -3.23 -7.29
C SER A 41 10.31 -3.31 -5.93
N PRO A 42 9.15 -3.98 -5.83
CA PRO A 42 8.46 -4.19 -4.54
C PRO A 42 9.35 -4.81 -3.45
N VAL A 43 10.34 -5.60 -3.83
CA VAL A 43 11.30 -6.24 -2.91
C VAL A 43 12.35 -5.25 -2.38
N GLU A 44 12.60 -4.16 -3.11
CA GLU A 44 13.58 -3.13 -2.75
C GLU A 44 13.02 -2.13 -1.73
N ILE A 45 11.69 -1.98 -1.64
CA ILE A 45 11.04 -1.01 -0.73
C ILE A 45 11.35 -1.30 0.75
N PRO A 46 11.13 -2.52 1.28
CA PRO A 46 11.42 -2.81 2.69
C PRO A 46 12.90 -2.69 3.05
N LEU A 47 13.78 -2.97 2.08
CA LEU A 47 15.23 -2.83 2.24
C LEU A 47 15.61 -1.35 2.40
N ILE A 48 15.04 -0.47 1.58
CA ILE A 48 15.28 0.97 1.65
C ILE A 48 14.69 1.54 2.96
N GLU A 49 13.49 1.12 3.37
CA GLU A 49 12.88 1.55 4.64
C GLU A 49 13.74 1.18 5.85
N GLN A 50 14.29 -0.04 5.90
CA GLN A 50 15.17 -0.48 6.99
C GLN A 50 16.46 0.34 7.06
N GLU A 51 17.04 0.72 5.92
CA GLU A 51 18.23 1.56 5.89
C GLU A 51 17.94 3.00 6.33
N LEU A 52 16.81 3.57 5.91
CA LEU A 52 16.37 4.90 6.35
C LEU A 52 16.19 4.97 7.87
N VAL A 53 15.67 3.92 8.49
CA VAL A 53 15.58 3.82 9.96
C VAL A 53 16.97 3.81 10.59
N LYS A 54 17.95 3.09 10.01
CA LYS A 54 19.34 3.05 10.51
C LYS A 54 20.05 4.41 10.38
N GLU A 55 19.68 5.20 9.39
CA GLU A 55 20.22 6.55 9.17
C GLU A 55 19.52 7.64 10.02
N GLY A 56 18.54 7.26 10.85
CA GLY A 56 17.90 8.15 11.83
C GLY A 56 16.61 8.79 11.34
N VAL A 57 16.03 8.35 10.22
CA VAL A 57 14.67 8.73 9.84
C VAL A 57 13.69 8.13 10.85
N SER A 58 12.77 8.95 11.37
CA SER A 58 11.81 8.49 12.35
C SER A 58 10.80 7.52 11.72
N VAL A 59 10.44 6.46 12.46
CA VAL A 59 9.40 5.50 12.03
C VAL A 59 8.08 6.22 11.75
N SER A 60 7.76 7.26 12.53
CA SER A 60 6.57 8.11 12.33
C SER A 60 6.55 8.78 10.96
N ASP A 61 7.71 9.24 10.47
CA ASP A 61 7.78 9.90 9.17
C ASP A 61 7.66 8.91 8.03
N ILE A 62 8.21 7.69 8.17
CA ILE A 62 8.01 6.59 7.21
C ILE A 62 6.53 6.21 7.14
N LEU A 63 5.86 6.10 8.29
CA LEU A 63 4.44 5.75 8.38
C LEU A 63 3.52 6.80 7.74
N LYS A 64 3.86 8.09 7.77
CA LYS A 64 3.08 9.14 7.07
C LYS A 64 3.08 8.96 5.55
N LEU A 65 4.05 8.25 4.98
CA LEU A 65 4.03 7.91 3.55
C LEU A 65 3.35 6.59 3.26
N CYS A 66 3.03 5.79 4.28
CA CYS A 66 2.37 4.52 4.06
C CYS A 66 1.06 4.68 3.32
N ASP A 67 0.26 5.68 3.69
CA ASP A 67 -1.03 5.90 3.03
C ASP A 67 -0.85 6.31 1.56
N LEU A 68 0.07 7.24 1.28
CA LEU A 68 0.33 7.71 -0.09
C LEU A 68 0.97 6.61 -0.95
N HIS A 69 1.95 5.86 -0.42
CA HIS A 69 2.57 4.78 -1.17
C HIS A 69 1.58 3.64 -1.39
N VAL A 70 0.70 3.32 -0.44
CA VAL A 70 -0.31 2.26 -0.60
C VAL A 70 -1.35 2.69 -1.63
N GLU A 71 -1.80 3.94 -1.62
CA GLU A 71 -2.72 4.48 -2.62
C GLU A 71 -2.12 4.42 -4.03
N LEU A 72 -0.88 4.86 -4.19
CA LEU A 72 -0.14 4.80 -5.45
C LEU A 72 0.12 3.35 -5.90
N PHE A 73 0.44 2.46 -4.97
CA PHE A 73 0.67 1.06 -5.24
C PHE A 73 -0.62 0.35 -5.64
N ARG A 74 -1.74 0.68 -4.99
CA ARG A 74 -3.07 0.22 -5.38
C ARG A 74 -3.44 0.69 -6.78
N GLU A 75 -3.19 1.96 -7.12
CA GLU A 75 -3.41 2.46 -8.49
C GLU A 75 -2.53 1.71 -9.52
N PHE A 76 -1.26 1.46 -9.20
CA PHE A 76 -0.35 0.73 -10.07
C PHE A 76 -0.80 -0.73 -10.27
N LEU A 77 -1.18 -1.42 -9.18
CA LEU A 77 -1.66 -2.79 -9.20
C LEU A 77 -3.08 -2.92 -9.80
N ALA A 78 -3.94 -1.92 -9.65
CA ALA A 78 -5.29 -1.92 -10.21
C ALA A 78 -5.28 -2.04 -11.75
N SER A 79 -4.20 -1.57 -12.40
CA SER A 79 -4.01 -1.73 -13.84
C SER A 79 -3.47 -3.10 -14.26
N ARG A 80 -3.02 -3.92 -13.30
CA ARG A 80 -2.48 -5.25 -13.54
C ARG A 80 -3.50 -6.30 -13.17
N GLU A 81 -4.16 -6.86 -14.18
CA GLU A 81 -4.82 -8.14 -13.99
C GLU A 81 -3.77 -9.20 -13.62
N LEU A 82 -4.13 -10.11 -12.70
CA LEU A 82 -3.37 -11.35 -12.46
C LEU A 82 -3.52 -12.28 -13.66
N ALA A 83 -3.02 -11.83 -14.81
CA ALA A 83 -3.01 -12.59 -16.04
C ALA A 83 -1.94 -13.69 -15.93
N GLY A 84 -2.37 -14.95 -16.08
CA GLY A 84 -1.46 -16.09 -16.15
C GLY A 84 -1.23 -16.87 -14.87
N VAL A 85 -2.10 -16.74 -13.85
CA VAL A 85 -2.11 -17.70 -12.73
C VAL A 85 -2.50 -19.08 -13.29
N PRO A 86 -1.60 -20.09 -13.28
CA PRO A 86 -1.93 -21.41 -13.80
C PRO A 86 -3.04 -22.05 -12.99
N ARG A 87 -3.89 -22.84 -13.65
CA ARG A 87 -4.96 -23.60 -12.97
C ARG A 87 -4.35 -24.52 -11.92
N GLY A 88 -4.82 -24.42 -10.67
CA GLY A 88 -4.29 -25.18 -9.53
C GLY A 88 -3.12 -24.53 -8.79
N HIS A 89 -2.71 -23.32 -9.17
CA HIS A 89 -1.73 -22.56 -8.40
C HIS A 89 -2.33 -22.13 -7.04
N PRO A 90 -1.59 -22.19 -5.92
CA PRO A 90 -2.12 -21.85 -4.59
C PRO A 90 -2.78 -20.47 -4.50
N ILE A 91 -2.29 -19.49 -5.27
CA ILE A 91 -2.91 -18.16 -5.37
C ILE A 91 -4.37 -18.22 -5.84
N GLU A 92 -4.72 -19.12 -6.76
CA GLU A 92 -6.10 -19.28 -7.23
C GLU A 92 -7.03 -19.67 -6.07
N LEU A 93 -6.59 -20.60 -5.22
CA LEU A 93 -7.35 -21.04 -4.05
C LEU A 93 -7.48 -19.90 -3.03
N LEU A 94 -6.37 -19.26 -2.67
CA LEU A 94 -6.34 -18.17 -1.70
C LEU A 94 -7.23 -16.99 -2.14
N MET A 95 -7.27 -16.69 -3.44
CA MET A 95 -8.16 -15.65 -3.98
C MET A 95 -9.64 -16.03 -3.79
N LYS A 96 -10.02 -17.27 -4.12
CA LYS A 96 -11.40 -17.75 -3.91
C LYS A 96 -11.81 -17.77 -2.44
N GLU A 97 -10.89 -18.18 -1.56
CA GLU A 97 -11.10 -18.15 -0.11
C GLU A 97 -11.31 -16.72 0.39
N ASN A 98 -10.47 -15.77 -0.03
CA ASN A 98 -10.61 -14.37 0.33
C ASN A 98 -11.93 -13.76 -0.16
N GLU A 99 -12.34 -14.05 -1.40
CA GLU A 99 -13.65 -13.62 -1.92
C GLU A 99 -14.80 -14.18 -1.07
N TRP A 100 -14.71 -15.44 -0.66
CA TRP A 100 -15.72 -16.06 0.18
C TRP A 100 -15.78 -15.42 1.57
N ILE A 101 -14.62 -15.20 2.21
CA ILE A 101 -14.51 -14.52 3.50
C ILE A 101 -15.15 -13.14 3.43
N LEU A 102 -14.86 -12.36 2.38
CA LEU A 102 -15.41 -11.02 2.19
C LEU A 102 -16.94 -11.04 2.12
N ARG A 103 -17.51 -11.96 1.32
CA ARG A 103 -18.97 -12.13 1.23
C ARG A 103 -19.60 -12.47 2.57
N GLN A 104 -18.98 -13.35 3.35
CA GLN A 104 -19.50 -13.71 4.67
C GLN A 104 -19.41 -12.54 5.64
N ALA A 105 -18.32 -11.78 5.62
CA ALA A 105 -18.14 -10.59 6.46
C ALA A 105 -19.19 -9.51 6.14
N GLU A 106 -19.48 -9.27 4.86
CA GLU A 106 -20.54 -8.33 4.43
C GLU A 106 -21.92 -8.79 4.91
N ALA A 107 -22.26 -10.07 4.72
CA ALA A 107 -23.54 -10.62 5.17
C ALA A 107 -23.68 -10.52 6.70
N LEU A 108 -22.64 -10.87 7.45
CA LEU A 108 -22.59 -10.72 8.91
C LEU A 108 -22.79 -9.26 9.34
N GLY A 109 -22.17 -8.31 8.63
CA GLY A 109 -22.34 -6.88 8.87
C GLY A 109 -23.80 -6.45 8.72
N VAL A 110 -24.50 -6.91 7.69
CA VAL A 110 -25.93 -6.63 7.48
C VAL A 110 -26.79 -7.20 8.60
N TYR A 111 -26.54 -8.45 9.01
CA TYR A 111 -27.28 -9.07 10.11
C TYR A 111 -27.04 -8.34 11.44
N ALA A 112 -25.79 -7.99 11.74
CA ALA A 112 -25.43 -7.24 12.93
C ALA A 112 -26.13 -5.86 12.96
N GLN A 113 -26.14 -5.14 11.84
CA GLN A 113 -26.83 -3.86 11.73
C GLN A 113 -28.34 -4.00 11.96
N THR A 114 -28.94 -5.06 11.42
CA THR A 114 -30.37 -5.35 11.61
C THR A 114 -30.69 -5.59 13.08
N LEU A 115 -29.89 -6.40 13.78
CA LEU A 115 -30.07 -6.66 15.21
C LEU A 115 -29.92 -5.40 16.05
N LEU A 116 -28.91 -4.58 15.77
CA LEU A 116 -28.71 -3.30 16.45
C LEU A 116 -29.89 -2.35 16.24
N ASN A 117 -30.42 -2.27 15.02
CA ASN A 117 -31.55 -1.40 14.69
C ASN A 117 -32.87 -1.88 15.31
N THR A 118 -33.07 -3.19 15.46
CA THR A 118 -34.26 -3.71 16.17
C THR A 118 -34.16 -3.44 17.66
N SER A 119 -32.97 -3.59 18.27
CA SER A 119 -32.76 -3.33 19.70
C SER A 119 -32.93 -1.86 20.10
N SER A 120 -32.85 -0.91 19.17
CA SER A 120 -33.08 0.52 19.42
C SER A 120 -34.53 0.96 19.21
N LEU A 121 -35.43 0.07 18.79
CA LEU A 121 -36.88 0.32 18.65
C LEU A 121 -37.68 -0.13 19.90
N ASP A 122 -37.05 -0.84 20.83
CA ASP A 122 -37.67 -1.36 22.07
C ASP A 122 -37.50 -0.44 23.30
N THR A 123 -37.08 0.83 23.10
CA THR A 123 -37.08 1.92 24.11
C THR A 123 -37.94 3.08 23.65
#